data_AF-A0A2V8Y9M8-F1
#
_entry.id   AF-A0A2V8Y9M8-F1
#
_cell.length_a   1.000
_cell.length_b   1.000
_cell.length_c   1.000
_cell.angle_alpha   90.00
_cell.angle_beta   90.00
_cell.angle_gamma   90.00
#
_symmetry.space_group_name_H-M   'P 1'
#
loop_
_entity.id
_entity.type
_entity.pdbx_description
1 polymer ?
#
loop_
_entity_poly.entity_id
_entity_poly.type
_entity_poly.pdbx_seq_one_letter_code
_entity_poly.pdbx_strand_id
1 'polypeptide(L)'
;MAQWKEAREVFPIYLALAKQLQIDIPFPQAKRSLPEKPDIELFSDVHEWLDSMDQQVMVHHLRHLLQMTTLNDSESGLRALIARHLRKTRKSNVDRDKIDFLLAQYFALAVPPKIYHKQIELTDVAQVMQPVLGDVDPTPLDWCAPLEKMITALRGFRSLREILKTSFIVEGRKVKEGAGGMFYDPAALLAFIRFNFLLRRTLIELMHADLIAIRAGIEQLQTAGARTIDCHHAGLLGGEPLSKVRKIADEWKQPFQQEYTERTVNQAFENLLGLRSDVEQGIQKATAQNGSRKAVEASRQSPPTKKTGPALKDSGPKAKPKEPSGAPGTANIDPTGALDFETSMEQIWEQLIATPPSRGRSMTTVKIGGARILLSSWEVTAFVSEDGPSAEDLRRAVVARVLVAAAMESAKETGNATSLDRAMNMARMEVTRLQERVDVAKQAKDTEAAVNLGISTKRLLSTLDEAEKL
;
A
#
# COMPACT_ATOMS: atom_id res chain seq x y z
N MET A 1 6.69 19.93 33.36
CA MET A 1 6.58 20.54 32.01
C MET A 1 6.80 19.54 30.89
N ALA A 2 7.92 18.81 30.82
CA ALA A 2 8.19 17.85 29.73
C ALA A 2 7.14 16.71 29.63
N GLN A 3 6.74 16.11 30.76
CA GLN A 3 5.70 15.07 30.80
C GLN A 3 4.33 15.57 30.32
N TRP A 4 3.96 16.82 30.65
CA TRP A 4 2.72 17.41 30.16
C TRP A 4 2.75 17.65 28.66
N LYS A 5 3.88 18.14 28.13
CA LYS A 5 4.06 18.29 26.68
C LYS A 5 3.89 16.95 25.97
N GLU A 6 4.55 15.90 26.45
CA GLU A 6 4.37 14.54 25.91
C GLU A 6 2.90 14.10 25.97
N ALA A 7 2.22 14.27 27.11
CA ALA A 7 0.81 13.92 27.25
C ALA A 7 -0.05 14.62 26.20
N ARG A 8 0.18 15.91 25.93
CA ARG A 8 -0.54 16.67 24.89
C ARG A 8 -0.34 16.13 23.48
N GLU A 9 0.86 15.66 23.15
CA GLU A 9 1.17 15.10 21.83
C GLU A 9 0.55 13.70 21.64
N VAL A 10 0.50 12.87 22.70
CA VAL A 10 -0.02 11.50 22.61
C VAL A 10 -1.54 11.42 22.79
N PHE A 11 -2.14 12.38 23.49
CA PHE A 11 -3.56 12.36 23.82
C PHE A 11 -4.51 12.25 22.60
N PRO A 12 -4.30 12.94 21.47
CA PRO A 12 -5.13 12.77 20.27
C PRO A 12 -5.11 11.34 19.71
N ILE A 13 -3.94 10.68 19.76
CA ILE A 13 -3.76 9.30 19.31
C ILE A 13 -4.57 8.37 20.22
N TYR A 14 -4.46 8.53 21.54
CA TYR A 14 -5.22 7.71 22.48
C TYR A 14 -6.72 7.99 22.48
N LEU A 15 -7.15 9.22 22.23
CA LEU A 15 -8.56 9.53 22.02
C LEU A 15 -9.13 8.80 20.79
N ALA A 16 -8.37 8.76 19.70
CA ALA A 16 -8.79 8.04 18.50
C ALA A 16 -8.86 6.52 18.75
N LEU A 17 -7.87 5.96 19.45
CA LEU A 17 -7.88 4.55 19.88
C LEU A 17 -9.06 4.24 20.79
N ALA A 18 -9.33 5.08 21.79
CA ALA A 18 -10.43 4.87 22.72
C ALA A 18 -11.78 4.85 21.98
N LYS A 19 -11.99 5.76 21.01
CA LYS A 19 -13.19 5.74 20.16
C LYS A 19 -13.29 4.46 19.33
N GLN A 20 -12.19 4.05 18.69
CA GLN A 20 -12.15 2.85 17.86
C GLN A 20 -12.44 1.57 18.67
N LEU A 21 -11.93 1.52 19.91
CA LEU A 21 -12.05 0.37 20.81
C LEU A 21 -13.28 0.46 21.73
N GLN A 22 -14.09 1.51 21.61
CA GLN A 22 -15.24 1.77 22.48
C GLN A 22 -14.86 1.81 23.98
N ILE A 23 -13.66 2.30 24.30
CA ILE A 23 -13.19 2.52 25.67
C ILE A 23 -13.77 3.85 26.16
N ASP A 24 -14.20 3.88 27.43
CA ASP A 24 -14.73 5.10 28.03
C ASP A 24 -13.70 6.24 28.06
N ILE A 25 -14.17 7.44 27.75
CA ILE A 25 -13.34 8.65 27.72
C ILE A 25 -13.83 9.55 28.86
N PRO A 26 -13.12 9.60 30.00
CA PRO A 26 -13.58 10.31 31.20
C PRO A 26 -13.57 11.85 31.04
N PHE A 27 -13.15 12.34 29.88
CA PHE A 27 -13.08 13.76 29.56
C PHE A 27 -14.27 14.21 28.71
N PRO A 28 -15.04 15.23 29.17
CA PRO A 28 -16.05 15.88 28.37
C PRO A 28 -15.46 16.43 27.07
N GLN A 29 -16.26 16.54 26.00
CA GLN A 29 -15.78 16.98 24.69
C GLN A 29 -15.05 18.34 24.73
N ALA A 30 -15.49 19.27 25.58
CA ALA A 30 -14.85 20.57 25.79
C ALA A 30 -13.43 20.48 26.39
N LYS A 31 -13.11 19.41 27.13
CA LYS A 31 -11.80 19.15 27.75
C LYS A 31 -10.91 18.21 26.93
N ARG A 32 -11.32 17.84 25.70
CA ARG A 32 -10.52 16.96 24.82
C ARG A 32 -9.42 17.69 24.05
N SER A 33 -9.39 19.03 24.12
CA SER A 33 -8.24 19.83 23.72
C SER A 33 -7.46 20.21 24.98
N LEU A 34 -6.28 19.61 25.17
CA LEU A 34 -5.52 19.80 26.39
C LEU A 34 -4.83 21.18 26.41
N PRO A 35 -4.99 21.96 27.51
CA PRO A 35 -4.40 23.29 27.62
C PRO A 35 -2.88 23.24 27.70
N GLU A 36 -2.21 24.36 27.42
CA GLU A 36 -0.75 24.45 27.51
C GLU A 36 -0.23 24.24 28.94
N LYS A 37 -0.98 24.74 29.94
CA LYS A 37 -0.69 24.55 31.35
C LYS A 37 -1.88 23.85 32.01
N PRO A 38 -1.68 22.71 32.69
CA PRO A 38 -2.75 22.03 33.40
C PRO A 38 -2.88 22.56 34.83
N ASP A 39 -4.05 22.37 35.42
CA ASP A 39 -4.17 22.30 36.88
C ASP A 39 -3.73 20.91 37.37
N ILE A 40 -3.61 20.74 38.68
CA ILE A 40 -3.06 19.51 39.29
C ILE A 40 -4.00 18.31 39.03
N GLU A 41 -5.31 18.53 39.09
CA GLU A 41 -6.32 17.50 38.90
C GLU A 41 -6.30 16.98 37.45
N LEU A 42 -6.38 17.87 36.46
CA LEU A 42 -6.32 17.51 35.05
C LEU A 42 -4.99 16.84 34.70
N PHE A 43 -3.88 17.30 35.29
CA PHE A 43 -2.59 16.64 35.10
C PHE A 43 -2.65 15.17 35.56
N SER A 44 -3.19 14.92 36.76
CA SER A 44 -3.32 13.58 37.32
C SER A 44 -4.26 12.70 36.48
N ASP A 45 -5.47 13.19 36.21
CA ASP A 45 -6.52 12.45 35.50
C ASP A 45 -6.05 12.02 34.10
N VAL A 46 -5.39 12.92 33.37
CA VAL A 46 -4.86 12.61 32.03
C VAL A 46 -3.78 11.55 32.11
N HIS A 47 -2.85 11.63 33.06
CA HIS A 47 -1.78 10.64 33.17
C HIS A 47 -2.31 9.27 33.58
N GLU A 48 -3.24 9.21 34.53
CA GLU A 48 -3.87 7.96 34.96
C GLU A 48 -4.64 7.30 33.80
N TRP A 49 -5.41 8.09 33.03
CA TRP A 49 -6.10 7.58 31.86
C TRP A 49 -5.13 7.11 30.77
N LEU A 50 -4.05 7.86 30.49
CA LEU A 50 -3.02 7.45 29.54
C LEU A 50 -2.31 6.16 29.98
N ASP A 51 -2.04 6.00 31.27
CA ASP A 51 -1.43 4.78 31.84
C ASP A 51 -2.38 3.58 31.72
N SER A 52 -3.69 3.80 31.87
CA SER A 52 -4.71 2.78 31.64
C SER A 52 -4.79 2.40 30.15
N MET A 53 -4.79 3.38 29.24
CA MET A 53 -4.78 3.15 27.80
C MET A 53 -3.54 2.39 27.35
N ASP A 54 -2.37 2.71 27.92
CA ASP A 54 -1.13 1.98 27.69
C ASP A 54 -1.23 0.48 28.00
N GLN A 55 -2.11 0.06 28.91
CA GLN A 55 -2.34 -1.35 29.25
C GLN A 55 -3.38 -2.02 28.34
N GLN A 56 -4.42 -1.30 27.96
CA GLN A 56 -5.54 -1.84 27.17
C GLN A 56 -5.25 -1.90 25.67
N VAL A 57 -4.49 -0.93 25.14
CA VAL A 57 -4.15 -0.87 23.72
C VAL A 57 -3.16 -1.97 23.40
N MET A 58 -3.37 -2.70 22.30
CA MET A 58 -2.42 -3.69 21.79
C MET A 58 -1.70 -3.16 20.55
N VAL A 59 -0.57 -3.75 20.18
CA VAL A 59 0.22 -3.31 19.00
C VAL A 59 -0.60 -3.31 17.71
N HIS A 60 -1.54 -4.25 17.53
CA HIS A 60 -2.39 -4.31 16.35
C HIS A 60 -3.42 -3.17 16.29
N HIS A 61 -3.88 -2.66 17.45
CA HIS A 61 -4.73 -1.46 17.51
C HIS A 61 -3.96 -0.21 17.04
N LEU A 62 -2.72 -0.05 17.53
CA LEU A 62 -1.83 1.03 17.07
C LEU A 62 -1.57 0.95 15.57
N ARG A 63 -1.30 -0.26 15.08
CA ARG A 63 -1.06 -0.50 13.66
C ARG A 63 -2.25 -0.11 12.80
N HIS A 64 -3.44 -0.55 13.18
CA HIS A 64 -4.66 -0.22 12.44
C HIS A 64 -4.88 1.30 12.41
N LEU A 65 -4.81 1.97 13.57
CA LEU A 65 -5.04 3.42 13.62
C LEU A 65 -4.01 4.21 12.79
N LEU A 66 -2.72 3.93 12.98
CA LEU A 66 -1.63 4.64 12.33
C LEU A 66 -1.48 4.29 10.84
N GLN A 67 -2.24 3.33 10.32
CA GLN A 67 -2.27 3.04 8.89
C GLN A 67 -3.55 3.56 8.22
N MET A 68 -4.64 3.71 8.98
CA MET A 68 -5.96 4.14 8.48
C MET A 68 -6.25 5.63 8.65
N THR A 69 -5.38 6.38 9.32
CA THR A 69 -5.62 7.79 9.64
C THR A 69 -4.38 8.65 9.38
N THR A 70 -4.61 9.93 9.11
CA THR A 70 -3.55 10.95 9.00
C THR A 70 -2.83 11.23 10.33
N LEU A 71 -3.20 10.55 11.44
CA LEU A 71 -2.45 10.61 12.69
C LEU A 71 -1.05 10.00 12.56
N ASN A 72 -0.82 9.20 11.51
CA ASN A 72 0.51 8.75 11.13
C ASN A 72 1.45 9.90 10.74
N ASP A 73 0.92 11.02 10.25
CA ASP A 73 1.71 12.15 9.75
C ASP A 73 2.21 13.03 10.90
N SER A 74 1.75 12.79 12.13
CA SER A 74 2.21 13.50 13.32
C SER A 74 3.53 12.90 13.82
N GLU A 75 4.64 13.40 13.28
CA GLU A 75 5.98 13.04 13.75
C GLU A 75 6.13 13.26 15.27
N SER A 76 5.63 14.40 15.79
CA SER A 76 5.69 14.74 17.21
C SER A 76 4.90 13.77 18.09
N GLY A 77 3.70 13.37 17.64
CA GLY A 77 2.85 12.40 18.31
C GLY A 77 3.50 11.00 18.38
N LEU A 78 4.05 10.52 17.25
CA LEU A 78 4.76 9.24 17.21
C LEU A 78 6.00 9.23 18.10
N ARG A 79 6.80 10.29 18.05
CA ARG A 79 7.99 10.43 18.91
C ARG A 79 7.60 10.44 20.39
N ALA A 80 6.55 11.17 20.76
CA ALA A 80 6.06 11.22 22.13
C ALA A 80 5.53 9.85 22.60
N LEU A 81 4.82 9.12 21.72
CA LEU A 81 4.33 7.77 22.02
C LEU A 81 5.48 6.78 22.21
N ILE A 82 6.53 6.84 21.38
CA ILE A 82 7.74 6.02 21.54
C ILE A 82 8.44 6.34 22.87
N ALA A 83 8.69 7.63 23.14
CA ALA A 83 9.34 8.06 24.38
C ALA A 83 8.57 7.59 25.62
N ARG A 84 7.23 7.67 25.57
CA ARG A 84 6.33 7.21 26.63
C ARG A 84 6.45 5.72 26.92
N HIS A 85 6.61 4.88 25.90
CA HIS A 85 6.83 3.44 26.10
C HIS A 85 8.26 3.11 26.52
N LEU A 86 9.27 3.79 25.97
CA LEU A 86 10.68 3.57 26.32
C LEU A 86 10.99 3.95 27.77
N ARG A 87 10.38 5.01 28.32
CA ARG A 87 10.62 5.47 29.71
C ARG A 87 10.06 4.54 30.79
N LYS A 88 9.19 3.58 30.45
CA LYS A 88 8.63 2.64 31.43
C LYS A 88 9.75 1.85 32.10
N THR A 89 9.78 1.84 33.42
CA THR A 89 10.80 1.13 34.22
C THR A 89 10.65 -0.38 34.14
N ARG A 90 9.41 -0.86 34.12
CA ARG A 90 9.05 -2.26 33.85
C ARG A 90 8.36 -2.34 32.50
N LYS A 91 8.87 -3.19 31.62
CA LYS A 91 8.33 -3.39 30.27
C LYS A 91 7.82 -4.81 30.13
N SER A 92 6.57 -4.94 29.70
CA SER A 92 5.95 -6.23 29.36
C SER A 92 6.31 -6.64 27.92
N ASN A 93 5.97 -7.88 27.54
CA ASN A 93 6.07 -8.30 26.14
C ASN A 93 5.20 -7.43 25.23
N VAL A 94 4.04 -6.97 25.73
CA VAL A 94 3.16 -6.05 24.99
C VAL A 94 3.85 -4.70 24.73
N ASP A 95 4.56 -4.16 25.73
CA ASP A 95 5.35 -2.93 25.54
C ASP A 95 6.46 -3.13 24.51
N ARG A 96 7.12 -4.30 24.55
CA ARG A 96 8.15 -4.66 23.57
C ARG A 96 7.60 -4.63 22.15
N ASP A 97 6.47 -5.27 21.91
CA ASP A 97 5.85 -5.34 20.57
C ASP A 97 5.41 -3.96 20.08
N LYS A 98 4.89 -3.11 20.98
CA LYS A 98 4.57 -1.70 20.66
C LYS A 98 5.82 -0.92 20.27
N ILE A 99 6.89 -1.02 21.04
CA ILE A 99 8.16 -0.32 20.78
C ILE A 99 8.75 -0.79 19.43
N ASP A 100 8.81 -2.10 19.21
CA ASP A 100 9.32 -2.71 17.97
C ASP A 100 8.58 -2.20 16.73
N PHE A 101 7.24 -2.13 16.83
CA PHE A 101 6.39 -1.59 15.77
C PHE A 101 6.56 -0.08 15.59
N LEU A 102 6.47 0.70 16.67
CA LEU A 102 6.48 2.16 16.62
C LEU A 102 7.81 2.70 16.11
N LEU A 103 8.94 2.10 16.49
CA LEU A 103 10.25 2.50 16.00
C LEU A 103 10.38 2.25 14.49
N ALA A 104 9.94 1.09 14.00
CA ALA A 104 9.92 0.80 12.57
C ALA A 104 8.95 1.70 11.80
N GLN A 105 7.81 2.07 12.41
CA GLN A 105 6.83 2.98 11.82
C GLN A 105 7.37 4.42 11.75
N TYR A 106 8.00 4.91 12.81
CA TYR A 106 8.65 6.23 12.81
C TYR A 106 9.77 6.28 11.77
N PHE A 107 10.62 5.26 11.70
CA PHE A 107 11.64 5.19 10.66
C PHE A 107 11.02 5.23 9.26
N ALA A 108 9.94 4.47 9.01
CA ALA A 108 9.24 4.50 7.73
C ALA A 108 8.55 5.83 7.41
N LEU A 109 8.26 6.67 8.40
CA LEU A 109 7.74 8.03 8.18
C LEU A 109 8.88 9.03 7.90
N ALA A 110 9.97 8.92 8.65
CA ALA A 110 11.04 9.92 8.70
C ALA A 110 12.19 9.63 7.72
N VAL A 111 12.30 8.42 7.19
CA VAL A 111 13.39 8.07 6.28
C VAL A 111 13.28 8.89 4.98
N PRO A 112 14.33 9.63 4.58
CA PRO A 112 14.30 10.41 3.35
C PRO A 112 14.12 9.52 2.11
N PRO A 113 13.40 9.98 1.06
CA PRO A 113 13.24 9.25 -0.20
C PRO A 113 14.57 8.74 -0.80
N LYS A 114 15.63 9.53 -0.67
CA LYS A 114 17.00 9.20 -1.14
C LYS A 114 17.61 7.93 -0.51
N ILE A 115 17.12 7.52 0.66
CA ILE A 115 17.60 6.33 1.39
C ILE A 115 16.78 5.08 1.00
N TYR A 116 15.54 5.24 0.53
CA TYR A 116 14.67 4.11 0.16
C TYR A 116 15.24 3.24 -0.96
N HIS A 117 15.94 3.84 -1.92
CA HIS A 117 16.48 3.15 -3.11
C HIS A 117 17.90 2.63 -2.93
N LYS A 118 18.52 2.90 -1.78
CA LYS A 118 19.85 2.39 -1.44
C LYS A 118 19.73 1.18 -0.51
N GLN A 119 20.84 0.46 -0.40
CA GLN A 119 21.01 -0.50 0.67
C GLN A 119 21.04 0.28 1.99
N ILE A 120 20.00 0.13 2.81
CA ILE A 120 19.91 0.81 4.11
C ILE A 120 20.91 0.15 5.04
N GLU A 121 21.85 0.94 5.57
CA GLU A 121 22.85 0.53 6.55
C GLU A 121 22.49 1.02 7.96
N LEU A 122 23.15 0.48 8.99
CA LEU A 122 22.93 0.89 10.38
C LEU A 122 23.20 2.38 10.61
N THR A 123 24.15 2.96 9.87
CA THR A 123 24.46 4.40 9.90
C THR A 123 23.27 5.25 9.42
N ASP A 124 22.55 4.79 8.40
CA ASP A 124 21.37 5.49 7.89
C ASP A 124 20.25 5.45 8.93
N VAL A 125 20.07 4.29 9.58
CA VAL A 125 19.08 4.14 10.65
C VAL A 125 19.44 5.03 11.84
N ALA A 126 20.70 5.06 12.27
CA ALA A 126 21.14 5.94 13.36
C ALA A 126 20.86 7.41 13.06
N GLN A 127 21.13 7.86 11.83
CA GLN A 127 20.87 9.24 11.42
C GLN A 127 19.39 9.60 11.49
N VAL A 128 18.50 8.76 10.95
CA VAL A 128 17.05 8.99 10.96
C VAL A 128 16.48 8.89 12.38
N MET A 129 17.01 7.97 13.19
CA MET A 129 16.50 7.71 14.54
C MET A 129 17.08 8.64 15.61
N GLN A 130 18.01 9.53 15.28
CA GLN A 130 18.64 10.46 16.22
C GLN A 130 17.62 11.26 17.07
N PRO A 131 16.48 11.77 16.53
CA PRO A 131 15.50 12.48 17.35
C PRO A 131 14.86 11.62 18.46
N VAL A 132 14.85 10.31 18.29
CA VAL A 132 14.18 9.35 19.19
C VAL A 132 15.17 8.67 20.13
N LEU A 133 16.29 8.18 19.58
CA LEU A 133 17.28 7.36 20.31
C LEU A 133 18.51 8.17 20.74
N GLY A 134 18.67 9.40 20.26
CA GLY A 134 19.87 10.21 20.49
C GLY A 134 21.05 9.76 19.63
N ASP A 135 22.26 10.15 20.03
CA ASP A 135 23.49 9.75 19.36
C ASP A 135 23.84 8.31 19.73
N VAL A 136 23.59 7.38 18.81
CA VAL A 136 23.83 5.94 18.96
C VAL A 136 24.96 5.52 18.04
N ASP A 137 25.91 4.73 18.56
CA ASP A 137 26.96 4.11 17.77
C ASP A 137 26.35 3.04 16.84
N PRO A 138 26.46 3.19 15.50
CA PRO A 138 25.92 2.24 14.52
C PRO A 138 26.78 0.98 14.35
N THR A 139 27.79 0.75 15.18
CA THR A 139 28.64 -0.44 15.13
C THR A 139 27.79 -1.72 15.27
N PRO A 140 27.89 -2.68 14.33
CA PRO A 140 27.13 -3.92 14.40
C PRO A 140 27.40 -4.71 15.69
N LEU A 141 26.34 -5.23 16.31
CA LEU A 141 26.46 -6.14 17.46
C LEU A 141 26.66 -7.57 16.98
N ASP A 142 27.67 -8.27 17.50
CA ASP A 142 28.00 -9.65 17.09
C ASP A 142 26.81 -10.61 17.24
N TRP A 143 26.04 -10.47 18.32
CA TRP A 143 24.87 -11.32 18.57
C TRP A 143 23.69 -11.01 17.63
N CYS A 144 23.70 -9.85 16.96
CA CYS A 144 22.75 -9.50 15.90
C CYS A 144 23.17 -10.05 14.51
N ALA A 145 24.33 -10.72 14.38
CA ALA A 145 24.76 -11.34 13.12
C ALA A 145 23.70 -12.26 12.45
N PRO A 146 22.83 -12.99 13.19
CA PRO A 146 21.72 -13.71 12.57
C PRO A 146 20.78 -12.81 11.76
N LEU A 147 20.49 -11.58 12.21
CA LEU A 147 19.64 -10.64 11.47
C LEU A 147 20.29 -10.22 10.15
N GLU A 148 21.61 -10.01 10.12
CA GLU A 148 22.32 -9.65 8.89
C GLU A 148 22.28 -10.78 7.84
N LYS A 149 22.39 -12.04 8.29
CA LYS A 149 22.19 -13.20 7.42
C LYS A 149 20.77 -13.23 6.85
N MET A 150 19.77 -12.93 7.67
CA MET A 150 18.38 -12.83 7.24
C MET A 150 18.17 -11.68 6.24
N ILE A 151 18.72 -10.48 6.50
CA ILE A 151 18.67 -9.34 5.57
C ILE A 151 19.28 -9.69 4.22
N THR A 152 20.38 -10.45 4.22
CA THR A 152 21.00 -10.94 2.99
C THR A 152 20.07 -11.90 2.26
N ALA A 153 19.44 -12.84 2.98
CA ALA A 153 18.49 -13.79 2.42
C ALA A 153 17.23 -13.11 1.85
N LEU A 154 16.77 -11.99 2.42
CA LEU A 154 15.61 -11.23 1.89
C LEU A 154 15.77 -10.88 0.41
N ARG A 155 16.99 -10.58 -0.04
CA ARG A 155 17.30 -10.21 -1.44
C ARG A 155 17.15 -11.38 -2.42
N GLY A 156 17.16 -12.61 -1.91
CA GLY A 156 17.03 -13.83 -2.70
C GLY A 156 15.59 -14.15 -3.09
N PHE A 157 14.62 -13.68 -2.32
CA PHE A 157 13.22 -14.01 -2.57
C PHE A 157 12.68 -13.34 -3.82
N ARG A 158 11.80 -14.05 -4.54
CA ARG A 158 11.14 -13.57 -5.77
C ARG A 158 9.62 -13.60 -5.67
N SER A 159 9.10 -14.09 -4.55
CA SER A 159 7.71 -14.49 -4.43
C SER A 159 7.33 -14.61 -2.95
N LEU A 160 6.12 -14.19 -2.55
CA LEU A 160 5.66 -14.37 -1.17
C LEU A 160 5.62 -15.85 -0.78
N ARG A 161 5.35 -16.73 -1.75
CA ARG A 161 5.31 -18.19 -1.58
C ARG A 161 6.64 -18.73 -1.04
N GLU A 162 7.77 -18.13 -1.42
CA GLU A 162 9.09 -18.58 -0.94
C GLU A 162 9.30 -18.23 0.53
N ILE A 163 8.86 -17.05 0.95
CA ILE A 163 8.94 -16.64 2.36
C ILE A 163 8.01 -17.51 3.22
N LEU A 164 6.74 -17.69 2.82
CA LEU A 164 5.77 -18.46 3.62
C LEU A 164 6.09 -19.96 3.71
N LYS A 165 6.79 -20.52 2.73
CA LYS A 165 7.30 -21.92 2.80
C LYS A 165 8.45 -22.10 3.78
N THR A 166 9.06 -21.00 4.24
CA THR A 166 10.17 -21.02 5.17
C THR A 166 9.73 -20.55 6.55
N SER A 167 10.49 -20.91 7.58
CA SER A 167 10.29 -20.41 8.94
C SER A 167 10.84 -18.98 9.13
N PHE A 168 11.00 -18.20 8.06
CA PHE A 168 11.78 -16.95 8.06
C PHE A 168 11.27 -15.92 9.08
N ILE A 169 9.96 -15.70 9.14
CA ILE A 169 9.35 -14.77 10.11
C ILE A 169 9.55 -15.28 11.54
N VAL A 170 9.42 -16.58 11.75
CA VAL A 170 9.59 -17.24 13.05
C VAL A 170 11.05 -17.14 13.52
N GLU A 171 12.01 -17.30 12.62
CA GLU A 171 13.44 -17.13 12.91
C GLU A 171 13.76 -15.69 13.35
N GLY A 172 13.20 -14.69 12.67
CA GLY A 172 13.35 -13.29 13.07
C GLY A 172 12.77 -13.01 14.45
N ARG A 173 11.62 -13.61 14.76
CA ARG A 173 11.01 -13.51 16.11
C ARG A 173 11.89 -14.17 17.17
N LYS A 174 12.46 -15.35 16.90
CA LYS A 174 13.37 -16.07 17.81
C LYS A 174 14.61 -15.24 18.15
N VAL A 175 15.23 -14.58 17.16
CA VAL A 175 16.40 -13.72 17.42
C VAL A 175 16.03 -12.57 18.37
N LYS A 176 14.88 -11.94 18.16
CA LYS A 176 14.38 -10.87 19.05
C LYS A 176 14.03 -11.38 20.44
N GLU A 177 13.34 -12.52 20.55
CA GLU A 177 13.01 -13.15 21.84
C GLU A 177 14.28 -13.50 22.64
N GLY A 178 15.30 -14.04 21.95
CA GLY A 178 16.60 -14.35 22.56
C GLY A 178 17.36 -13.15 23.10
N ALA A 179 17.06 -11.93 22.65
CA ALA A 179 17.71 -10.71 23.15
C ALA A 179 17.34 -10.39 24.61
N GLY A 180 16.19 -10.85 25.11
CA GLY A 180 15.73 -10.57 26.47
C GLY A 180 15.80 -9.09 26.82
N GLY A 181 16.53 -8.75 27.89
CA GLY A 181 16.75 -7.35 28.32
C GLY A 181 17.60 -6.51 27.36
N MET A 182 18.49 -7.14 26.57
CA MET A 182 19.33 -6.44 25.58
C MET A 182 18.51 -5.88 24.42
N PHE A 183 17.23 -6.24 24.30
CA PHE A 183 16.34 -5.66 23.31
C PHE A 183 16.30 -4.13 23.36
N TYR A 184 16.41 -3.54 24.56
CA TYR A 184 16.30 -2.10 24.78
C TYR A 184 17.64 -1.36 24.68
N ASP A 185 18.73 -2.04 24.33
CA ASP A 185 19.99 -1.39 23.99
C ASP A 185 19.79 -0.55 22.71
N PRO A 186 20.11 0.75 22.70
CA PRO A 186 19.97 1.59 21.51
C PRO A 186 20.58 0.99 20.24
N ALA A 187 21.76 0.35 20.32
CA ALA A 187 22.39 -0.29 19.16
C ALA A 187 21.57 -1.49 18.65
N ALA A 188 20.99 -2.27 19.56
CA ALA A 188 20.09 -3.37 19.21
C ALA A 188 18.80 -2.87 18.56
N LEU A 189 18.24 -1.76 19.07
CA LEU A 189 17.06 -1.13 18.48
C LEU A 189 17.32 -0.70 17.02
N LEU A 190 18.49 -0.14 16.71
CA LEU A 190 18.87 0.17 15.32
C LEU A 190 18.83 -1.07 14.42
N ALA A 191 19.40 -2.19 14.86
CA ALA A 191 19.39 -3.44 14.12
C ALA A 191 17.97 -3.98 13.90
N PHE A 192 17.11 -3.93 14.92
CA PHE A 192 15.72 -4.37 14.79
C PHE A 192 14.89 -3.46 13.87
N ILE A 193 15.10 -2.14 13.94
CA ILE A 193 14.45 -1.17 13.04
C ILE A 193 14.83 -1.48 11.60
N ARG A 194 16.13 -1.62 11.31
CA ARG A 194 16.64 -1.96 9.98
C ARG A 194 16.01 -3.25 9.46
N PHE A 195 16.04 -4.31 10.26
CA PHE A 195 15.48 -5.61 9.89
C PHE A 195 13.97 -5.52 9.62
N ASN A 196 13.20 -4.91 10.53
CA ASN A 196 11.74 -4.78 10.38
C ASN A 196 11.34 -3.98 9.16
N PHE A 197 12.04 -2.86 8.93
CA PHE A 197 11.77 -2.02 7.79
C PHE A 197 12.04 -2.76 6.49
N LEU A 198 13.22 -3.41 6.37
CA LEU A 198 13.58 -4.17 5.17
C LEU A 198 12.65 -5.38 4.96
N LEU A 199 12.29 -6.10 6.02
CA LEU A 199 11.31 -7.18 5.95
C LEU A 199 9.95 -6.69 5.45
N ARG A 200 9.43 -5.59 6.02
CA ARG A 200 8.16 -4.99 5.60
C ARG A 200 8.23 -4.56 4.13
N ARG A 201 9.31 -3.89 3.72
CA ARG A 201 9.53 -3.45 2.36
C ARG A 201 9.54 -4.63 1.39
N THR A 202 10.33 -5.67 1.67
CA THR A 202 10.40 -6.87 0.82
C THR A 202 9.06 -7.61 0.76
N LEU A 203 8.33 -7.75 1.86
CA LEU A 203 6.99 -8.36 1.83
C LEU A 203 6.04 -7.60 0.90
N ILE A 204 6.06 -6.27 0.96
CA ILE A 204 5.26 -5.41 0.08
C ILE A 204 5.71 -5.58 -1.38
N GLU A 205 7.02 -5.57 -1.67
CA GLU A 205 7.55 -5.77 -3.03
C GLU A 205 7.14 -7.13 -3.63
N LEU A 206 7.26 -8.20 -2.85
CA LEU A 206 6.91 -9.55 -3.29
C LEU A 206 5.40 -9.74 -3.50
N MET A 207 4.61 -9.13 -2.65
CA MET A 207 3.15 -9.08 -2.79
C MET A 207 2.74 -8.41 -4.10
N HIS A 208 3.36 -7.27 -4.43
CA HIS A 208 3.13 -6.60 -5.71
C HIS A 208 3.62 -7.45 -6.89
N ALA A 209 4.78 -8.10 -6.77
CA ALA A 209 5.28 -9.01 -7.81
C ALA A 209 4.28 -10.15 -8.09
N ASP A 210 3.65 -10.69 -7.05
CA ASP A 210 2.66 -11.76 -7.17
C ASP A 210 1.35 -11.26 -7.80
N LEU A 211 0.89 -10.06 -7.46
CA LEU A 211 -0.27 -9.41 -8.11
C LEU A 211 0.00 -9.13 -9.59
N ILE A 212 1.19 -8.64 -9.93
CA ILE A 212 1.62 -8.42 -11.33
C ILE A 212 1.62 -9.74 -12.09
N ALA A 213 2.16 -10.81 -11.50
CA ALA A 213 2.17 -12.14 -12.12
C ALA A 213 0.75 -12.67 -12.36
N ILE A 214 -0.17 -12.47 -11.42
CA ILE A 214 -1.59 -12.81 -11.58
C ILE A 214 -2.21 -12.04 -12.76
N ARG A 215 -2.05 -10.71 -12.80
CA ARG A 215 -2.60 -9.85 -13.86
C ARG A 215 -2.08 -10.26 -15.24
N ALA A 216 -0.77 -10.43 -15.37
CA ALA A 216 -0.14 -10.90 -16.60
C ALA A 216 -0.63 -12.29 -17.01
N GLY A 217 -0.81 -13.19 -16.05
CA GLY A 217 -1.35 -14.53 -16.30
C GLY A 217 -2.79 -14.53 -16.79
N ILE A 218 -3.64 -13.64 -16.27
CA ILE A 218 -5.01 -13.43 -16.75
C ILE A 218 -5.01 -12.96 -18.21
N GLU A 219 -4.13 -12.04 -18.58
CA GLU A 219 -4.00 -11.57 -19.97
C GLU A 219 -3.56 -12.69 -20.92
N GLN A 220 -2.62 -13.55 -20.50
CA GLN A 220 -2.20 -14.72 -21.27
C GLN A 220 -3.35 -15.70 -21.48
N LEU A 221 -4.15 -15.96 -20.45
CA LEU A 221 -5.34 -16.81 -20.53
C LEU A 221 -6.38 -16.23 -21.50
N GLN A 222 -6.65 -14.92 -21.44
CA GLN A 222 -7.55 -14.25 -22.36
C GLN A 222 -7.07 -14.36 -23.81
N THR A 223 -5.77 -14.16 -24.04
CA THR A 223 -5.14 -14.30 -25.36
C THR A 223 -5.23 -15.73 -25.88
N ALA A 224 -5.14 -16.73 -25.00
CA ALA A 224 -5.35 -18.14 -25.33
C ALA A 224 -6.83 -18.51 -25.55
N GLY A 225 -7.76 -17.57 -25.41
CA GLY A 225 -9.20 -17.77 -25.62
C GLY A 225 -9.95 -18.35 -24.41
N ALA A 226 -9.32 -18.45 -23.24
CA ALA A 226 -9.99 -18.85 -22.02
C ALA A 226 -10.91 -17.72 -21.52
N ARG A 227 -12.09 -18.08 -21.00
CA ARG A 227 -13.05 -17.12 -20.42
C ARG A 227 -13.26 -17.33 -18.93
N THR A 228 -13.02 -18.53 -18.45
CA THR A 228 -13.17 -18.96 -17.07
C THR A 228 -11.93 -19.71 -16.62
N ILE A 229 -11.72 -19.74 -15.31
CA ILE A 229 -10.62 -20.48 -14.68
C ILE A 229 -11.12 -21.11 -13.37
N ASP A 230 -10.51 -22.24 -13.02
CA ASP A 230 -10.70 -22.89 -11.73
C ASP A 230 -9.91 -22.14 -10.65
N CYS A 231 -10.60 -21.60 -9.65
CA CYS A 231 -10.01 -20.81 -8.56
C CYS A 231 -10.17 -21.45 -7.18
N HIS A 232 -10.24 -22.79 -7.11
CA HIS A 232 -10.47 -23.49 -5.84
C HIS A 232 -9.36 -23.29 -4.81
N HIS A 233 -8.09 -23.10 -5.22
CA HIS A 233 -7.00 -22.86 -4.26
C HIS A 233 -7.14 -21.48 -3.58
N ALA A 234 -7.75 -20.50 -4.25
CA ALA A 234 -8.10 -19.20 -3.67
C ALA A 234 -9.40 -19.22 -2.81
N GLY A 235 -10.03 -20.38 -2.62
CA GLY A 235 -11.32 -20.50 -1.94
C GLY A 235 -12.52 -20.02 -2.78
N LEU A 236 -12.34 -19.89 -4.09
CA LEU A 236 -13.40 -19.51 -5.04
C LEU A 236 -13.96 -20.73 -5.78
N LEU A 237 -14.86 -20.51 -6.75
CA LEU A 237 -15.48 -21.58 -7.53
C LEU A 237 -14.59 -22.06 -8.69
N GLY A 238 -14.83 -23.28 -9.18
CA GLY A 238 -14.05 -23.90 -10.27
C GLY A 238 -14.29 -23.34 -11.69
N GLY A 239 -15.05 -22.26 -11.82
CA GLY A 239 -15.45 -21.67 -13.11
C GLY A 239 -15.56 -20.16 -13.06
N GLU A 240 -14.69 -19.50 -12.30
CA GLU A 240 -14.73 -18.07 -12.11
C GLU A 240 -14.42 -17.33 -13.43
N PRO A 241 -15.21 -16.31 -13.81
CA PRO A 241 -14.91 -15.47 -14.97
C PRO A 241 -13.59 -14.73 -14.77
N LEU A 242 -12.76 -14.67 -15.82
CA LEU A 242 -11.48 -13.94 -15.77
C LEU A 242 -11.64 -12.45 -15.41
N SER A 243 -12.78 -11.84 -15.73
CA SER A 243 -13.11 -10.47 -15.32
C SER A 243 -13.24 -10.30 -13.80
N LYS A 244 -13.82 -11.30 -13.12
CA LYS A 244 -13.96 -11.29 -11.66
C LYS A 244 -12.62 -11.53 -10.98
N VAL A 245 -11.80 -12.45 -11.50
CA VAL A 245 -10.43 -12.70 -11.02
C VAL A 245 -9.56 -11.44 -11.17
N ARG A 246 -9.67 -10.74 -12.31
CA ARG A 246 -9.00 -9.44 -12.52
C ARG A 246 -9.46 -8.41 -11.51
N LYS A 247 -10.78 -8.26 -11.31
CA LYS A 247 -11.33 -7.34 -10.32
C LYS A 247 -10.79 -7.62 -8.91
N ILE A 248 -10.70 -8.89 -8.51
CA ILE A 248 -10.12 -9.28 -7.21
C ILE A 248 -8.65 -8.89 -7.10
N ALA A 249 -7.86 -9.04 -8.16
CA ALA A 249 -6.44 -8.65 -8.17
C ALA A 249 -6.26 -7.12 -8.21
N ASP A 250 -7.18 -6.38 -8.85
CA ASP A 250 -7.13 -4.92 -8.95
C ASP A 250 -7.63 -4.24 -7.67
N GLU A 251 -8.66 -4.81 -7.04
CA GLU A 251 -9.21 -4.35 -5.76
C GLU A 251 -8.55 -5.03 -4.56
N TRP A 252 -7.44 -5.73 -4.76
CA TRP A 252 -6.73 -6.39 -3.67
C TRP A 252 -6.22 -5.33 -2.70
N LYS A 253 -6.87 -5.23 -1.55
CA LYS A 253 -6.46 -4.34 -0.47
C LYS A 253 -5.40 -5.04 0.35
N GLN A 254 -4.33 -4.30 0.68
CA GLN A 254 -3.34 -4.78 1.63
C GLN A 254 -4.04 -5.26 2.93
N PRO A 255 -3.76 -6.46 3.44
CA PRO A 255 -4.39 -6.96 4.67
C PRO A 255 -4.07 -6.11 5.90
N PHE A 256 -3.10 -5.20 5.79
CA PHE A 256 -2.83 -4.15 6.77
C PHE A 256 -4.03 -3.21 7.02
N GLN A 257 -5.04 -3.20 6.15
CA GLN A 257 -6.25 -2.37 6.26
C GLN A 257 -7.41 -3.04 7.02
N GLN A 258 -7.36 -4.35 7.32
CA GLN A 258 -8.38 -5.07 8.09
C GLN A 258 -7.87 -5.44 9.49
N GLU A 259 -8.71 -6.03 10.35
CA GLU A 259 -8.34 -6.49 11.69
C GLU A 259 -7.03 -7.29 11.65
N TYR A 260 -5.96 -6.69 12.16
CA TYR A 260 -4.61 -7.22 12.05
C TYR A 260 -4.40 -8.31 13.11
N THR A 261 -4.83 -9.53 12.82
CA THR A 261 -4.44 -10.73 13.56
C THR A 261 -3.48 -11.54 12.71
N GLU A 262 -2.54 -12.26 13.35
CA GLU A 262 -1.61 -13.16 12.62
C GLU A 262 -2.38 -14.13 11.70
N ARG A 263 -3.58 -14.53 12.11
CA ARG A 263 -4.49 -15.40 11.35
C ARG A 263 -5.09 -14.72 10.10
N THR A 264 -5.56 -13.48 10.20
CA THR A 264 -6.20 -12.78 9.07
C THR A 264 -5.19 -12.38 8.00
N VAL A 265 -3.98 -11.97 8.40
CA VAL A 265 -2.89 -11.65 7.47
C VAL A 265 -2.41 -12.89 6.72
N ASN A 266 -2.20 -14.01 7.43
CA ASN A 266 -1.82 -15.27 6.80
C ASN A 266 -2.91 -15.74 5.83
N GLN A 267 -4.19 -15.65 6.19
CA GLN A 267 -5.28 -16.02 5.30
C GLN A 267 -5.30 -15.17 4.02
N ALA A 268 -5.07 -13.86 4.12
CA ALA A 268 -5.04 -12.98 2.95
C ALA A 268 -3.89 -13.33 1.99
N PHE A 269 -2.70 -13.66 2.53
CA PHE A 269 -1.58 -14.12 1.71
C PHE A 269 -1.83 -15.50 1.10
N GLU A 270 -2.39 -16.45 1.86
CA GLU A 270 -2.75 -17.77 1.33
C GLU A 270 -3.78 -17.64 0.20
N ASN A 271 -4.78 -16.76 0.33
CA ASN A 271 -5.75 -16.51 -0.75
C ASN A 271 -5.08 -15.94 -2.00
N LEU A 272 -4.18 -14.96 -1.84
CA LEU A 272 -3.41 -14.37 -2.95
C LEU A 272 -2.54 -15.43 -3.66
N LEU A 273 -1.84 -16.27 -2.89
CA LEU A 273 -1.00 -17.33 -3.41
C LEU A 273 -1.79 -18.49 -4.02
N GLY A 274 -2.97 -18.78 -3.49
CA GLY A 274 -3.95 -19.69 -4.07
C GLY A 274 -4.33 -19.18 -5.46
N LEU A 275 -4.72 -17.91 -5.56
CA LEU A 275 -5.09 -17.27 -6.83
C LEU A 275 -3.95 -17.29 -7.84
N ARG A 276 -2.71 -17.02 -7.39
CA ARG A 276 -1.52 -17.15 -8.23
C ARG A 276 -1.35 -18.59 -8.76
N SER A 277 -1.51 -19.58 -7.90
CA SER A 277 -1.37 -21.00 -8.27
C SER A 277 -2.44 -21.41 -9.29
N ASP A 278 -3.67 -20.94 -9.10
CA ASP A 278 -4.80 -21.18 -9.99
C ASP A 278 -4.54 -20.61 -11.39
N VAL A 279 -4.06 -19.36 -11.47
CA VAL A 279 -3.69 -18.71 -12.73
C VAL A 279 -2.54 -19.44 -13.43
N GLU A 280 -1.48 -19.79 -12.71
CA GLU A 280 -0.34 -20.56 -13.24
C GLU A 280 -0.80 -21.91 -13.83
N GLN A 281 -1.68 -22.63 -13.14
CA GLN A 281 -2.25 -23.90 -13.62
C GLN A 281 -3.16 -23.69 -14.84
N GLY A 282 -3.97 -22.63 -14.86
CA GLY A 282 -4.79 -22.27 -16.00
C GLY A 282 -3.95 -22.07 -17.26
N ILE A 283 -2.84 -21.33 -17.16
CA ILE A 283 -1.93 -21.07 -18.29
C ILE A 283 -1.34 -22.38 -18.81
N GLN A 284 -0.90 -23.27 -17.92
CA GLN A 284 -0.37 -24.59 -18.30
C GLN A 284 -1.43 -25.41 -19.06
N LYS A 285 -2.67 -25.46 -18.57
CA LYS A 285 -3.79 -26.15 -19.24
C LYS A 285 -4.09 -25.54 -20.61
N ALA A 286 -4.15 -24.21 -20.72
CA ALA A 286 -4.41 -23.52 -21.99
C ALA A 286 -3.29 -23.76 -23.02
N THR A 287 -2.03 -23.79 -22.57
CA THR A 287 -0.87 -24.07 -23.42
C THR A 287 -0.86 -25.52 -23.91
N ALA A 288 -1.18 -26.49 -23.03
CA ALA A 288 -1.30 -27.90 -23.41
C ALA A 288 -2.46 -28.17 -24.39
N GLN A 289 -3.58 -27.47 -24.23
CA GLN A 289 -4.72 -27.56 -25.16
C GLN A 289 -4.43 -26.94 -26.53
N ASN A 290 -3.67 -25.83 -26.59
CA ASN A 290 -3.24 -25.26 -27.86
C ASN A 290 -2.19 -26.11 -28.58
N GLY A 291 -1.30 -26.79 -27.83
CA GLY A 291 -0.35 -27.76 -28.41
C GLY A 291 -1.04 -28.97 -29.04
N SER A 292 -2.06 -29.51 -28.38
CA SER A 292 -2.86 -30.63 -28.90
C SER A 292 -3.78 -30.23 -30.05
N ARG A 293 -4.37 -29.01 -30.05
CA ARG A 293 -5.13 -28.51 -31.22
C ARG A 293 -4.27 -28.35 -32.46
N LYS A 294 -3.04 -27.82 -32.35
CA LYS A 294 -2.11 -27.74 -33.49
C LYS A 294 -1.69 -29.12 -34.02
N ALA A 295 -1.54 -30.12 -33.15
CA ALA A 295 -1.23 -31.49 -33.57
C ALA A 295 -2.41 -32.18 -34.28
N VAL A 296 -3.65 -31.94 -33.84
CA VAL A 296 -4.86 -32.48 -34.49
C VAL A 296 -5.14 -31.78 -35.82
N GLU A 297 -4.83 -30.49 -35.94
CA GLU A 297 -5.00 -29.72 -37.18
C GLU A 297 -3.94 -30.09 -38.24
N ALA A 298 -2.70 -30.39 -37.83
CA ALA A 298 -1.68 -30.98 -38.70
C ALA A 298 -2.04 -32.41 -39.17
N SER A 299 -2.77 -33.17 -38.35
CA SER A 299 -3.26 -34.52 -38.72
C SER A 299 -4.52 -34.51 -39.60
N ARG A 300 -5.18 -33.35 -39.80
CA ARG A 300 -6.38 -33.22 -40.66
C ARG A 300 -6.08 -32.75 -42.08
N GLN A 301 -4.82 -32.47 -42.43
CA GLN A 301 -4.38 -32.16 -43.80
C GLN A 301 -3.96 -33.41 -44.59
N SER A 302 -4.69 -34.52 -44.43
CA SER A 302 -4.62 -35.68 -45.34
C SER A 302 -6.05 -36.00 -45.79
N PRO A 303 -6.34 -36.03 -47.10
CA PRO A 303 -7.71 -36.25 -47.57
C PRO A 303 -8.04 -37.75 -47.57
N PRO A 304 -9.26 -38.14 -47.15
CA PRO A 304 -9.88 -39.32 -47.72
C PRO A 304 -11.25 -39.00 -48.34
N THR A 305 -11.27 -39.20 -49.65
CA THR A 305 -12.27 -39.94 -50.43
C THR A 305 -13.67 -40.19 -49.82
N LYS A 306 -14.65 -39.63 -50.53
CA LYS A 306 -16.09 -39.95 -50.53
C LYS A 306 -16.40 -41.45 -50.42
N LYS A 307 -17.40 -41.81 -49.61
CA LYS A 307 -18.42 -42.82 -49.95
C LYS A 307 -19.73 -42.59 -49.18
N THR A 308 -20.81 -42.93 -49.87
CA THR A 308 -22.24 -42.62 -49.69
C THR A 308 -23.02 -43.62 -48.82
N GLY A 309 -23.84 -43.07 -47.88
CA GLY A 309 -25.15 -43.51 -47.30
C GLY A 309 -25.45 -44.97 -46.88
N PRO A 310 -26.65 -45.29 -46.31
CA PRO A 310 -27.72 -44.43 -45.76
C PRO A 310 -28.40 -44.91 -44.41
N ALA A 311 -29.15 -43.98 -43.79
CA ALA A 311 -30.37 -44.02 -42.93
C ALA A 311 -30.79 -45.21 -42.01
N LEU A 312 -31.26 -44.89 -40.78
CA LEU A 312 -32.57 -45.26 -40.13
C LEU A 312 -32.61 -44.80 -38.63
N LYS A 313 -33.51 -43.87 -38.26
CA LYS A 313 -34.78 -43.95 -37.46
C LYS A 313 -34.74 -44.11 -35.91
N ASP A 314 -35.57 -43.25 -35.28
CA ASP A 314 -36.31 -43.31 -33.98
C ASP A 314 -35.51 -43.38 -32.66
N SER A 315 -35.85 -42.74 -31.53
CA SER A 315 -37.10 -42.24 -30.93
C SER A 315 -36.78 -41.34 -29.70
N GLY A 316 -37.71 -40.45 -29.28
CA GLY A 316 -37.59 -39.60 -28.06
C GLY A 316 -37.93 -40.33 -26.74
N PRO A 317 -38.29 -39.66 -25.60
CA PRO A 317 -38.45 -38.21 -25.34
C PRO A 317 -37.93 -37.67 -23.95
N LYS A 318 -37.99 -36.34 -23.80
CA LYS A 318 -38.22 -35.50 -22.58
C LYS A 318 -37.70 -35.95 -21.19
N ALA A 319 -36.87 -35.11 -20.57
CA ALA A 319 -36.95 -34.79 -19.14
C ALA A 319 -36.36 -33.40 -18.80
N LYS A 320 -37.17 -32.55 -18.15
CA LYS A 320 -36.83 -31.30 -17.47
C LYS A 320 -36.39 -31.64 -16.03
N PRO A 321 -35.42 -30.97 -15.42
CA PRO A 321 -35.72 -30.27 -14.14
C PRO A 321 -34.95 -28.93 -14.00
N LYS A 322 -35.67 -27.82 -13.74
CA LYS A 322 -35.83 -27.15 -12.42
C LYS A 322 -34.63 -26.31 -11.98
N GLU A 323 -34.72 -25.01 -12.28
CA GLU A 323 -34.18 -23.93 -11.44
C GLU A 323 -34.76 -23.97 -10.02
N PRO A 324 -33.96 -23.62 -9.02
CA PRO A 324 -34.43 -22.89 -7.85
C PRO A 324 -33.86 -21.47 -7.87
N SER A 325 -34.78 -20.52 -8.04
CA SER A 325 -34.64 -19.13 -7.63
C SER A 325 -34.45 -19.06 -6.11
N GLY A 326 -33.46 -18.30 -5.67
CA GLY A 326 -33.19 -18.00 -4.28
C GLY A 326 -32.34 -16.75 -4.19
N ALA A 327 -32.98 -15.59 -4.28
CA ALA A 327 -32.37 -14.31 -3.90
C ALA A 327 -32.19 -14.25 -2.38
N PRO A 328 -31.11 -13.62 -1.91
CA PRO A 328 -31.23 -12.77 -0.73
C PRO A 328 -30.60 -11.40 -0.96
N GLY A 329 -31.41 -10.37 -0.70
CA GLY A 329 -31.00 -9.20 0.06
C GLY A 329 -30.05 -8.22 -0.62
N THR A 330 -30.63 -7.24 -1.33
CA THR A 330 -30.00 -5.94 -1.58
C THR A 330 -29.71 -5.22 -0.26
N ALA A 331 -28.47 -5.31 0.21
CA ALA A 331 -27.90 -4.31 1.10
C ALA A 331 -27.39 -3.15 0.24
N ASN A 332 -27.92 -1.95 0.50
CA ASN A 332 -27.51 -0.69 -0.12
C ASN A 332 -26.00 -0.49 0.06
N ILE A 333 -25.27 -0.45 -1.05
CA ILE A 333 -23.90 0.05 -1.11
C ILE A 333 -24.00 1.48 -1.63
N ASP A 334 -23.70 2.46 -0.76
CA ASP A 334 -23.54 3.85 -1.16
C ASP A 334 -22.40 4.00 -2.19
N PRO A 335 -22.62 4.69 -3.32
CA PRO A 335 -21.61 4.89 -4.35
C PRO A 335 -20.82 6.17 -4.08
N THR A 336 -19.67 6.09 -3.41
CA THR A 336 -18.69 7.20 -3.39
C THR A 336 -17.27 6.68 -3.59
N GLY A 337 -16.98 6.23 -4.81
CA GLY A 337 -15.62 5.96 -5.30
C GLY A 337 -14.90 7.26 -5.67
N ALA A 338 -14.73 8.19 -4.73
CA ALA A 338 -13.91 9.37 -4.97
C ALA A 338 -12.43 8.97 -4.88
N LEU A 339 -11.69 9.10 -5.98
CA LEU A 339 -10.23 8.92 -6.00
C LEU A 339 -9.60 9.94 -5.04
N ASP A 340 -8.82 9.46 -4.08
CA ASP A 340 -8.01 10.32 -3.21
C ASP A 340 -6.60 10.54 -3.80
N PHE A 341 -5.87 11.46 -3.19
CA PHE A 341 -4.56 11.94 -3.66
C PHE A 341 -3.49 10.85 -3.62
N GLU A 342 -3.49 10.03 -2.57
CA GLU A 342 -2.51 8.97 -2.36
C GLU A 342 -2.73 7.80 -3.31
N THR A 343 -3.98 7.38 -3.50
CA THR A 343 -4.36 6.34 -4.46
C THR A 343 -4.00 6.75 -5.89
N SER A 344 -4.20 8.02 -6.24
CA SER A 344 -3.85 8.53 -7.57
C SER A 344 -2.34 8.58 -7.78
N MET A 345 -1.58 8.93 -6.75
CA MET A 345 -0.12 8.91 -6.80
C MET A 345 0.44 7.50 -6.99
N GLU A 346 -0.12 6.53 -6.27
CA GLU A 346 0.25 5.11 -6.37
C GLU A 346 -0.05 4.55 -7.77
N GLN A 347 -1.24 4.81 -8.32
CA GLN A 347 -1.62 4.36 -9.67
C GLN A 347 -0.76 4.94 -10.80
N ILE A 348 -0.31 6.20 -10.69
CA ILE A 348 0.63 6.80 -11.66
C ILE A 348 1.97 6.06 -11.58
N TRP A 349 2.46 5.83 -10.37
CA TRP A 349 3.72 5.14 -10.14
C TRP A 349 3.68 3.71 -10.67
N GLU A 350 2.64 2.94 -10.37
CA GLU A 350 2.45 1.56 -10.86
C GLU A 350 2.52 1.48 -12.40
N GLN A 351 1.88 2.42 -13.11
CA GLN A 351 1.88 2.42 -14.57
C GLN A 351 3.25 2.74 -15.17
N LEU A 352 4.00 3.64 -14.53
CA LEU A 352 5.33 4.04 -14.99
C LEU A 352 6.38 2.94 -14.73
N ILE A 353 6.18 2.10 -13.72
CA ILE A 353 7.00 0.90 -13.49
C ILE A 353 6.57 -0.25 -14.41
N ALA A 354 5.26 -0.47 -14.62
CA ALA A 354 4.74 -1.54 -15.46
C ALA A 354 5.09 -1.34 -16.95
N THR A 355 5.15 -0.09 -17.41
CA THR A 355 5.60 0.28 -18.75
C THR A 355 6.71 1.31 -18.66
N PRO A 356 7.96 0.89 -18.37
CA PRO A 356 9.08 1.81 -18.28
C PRO A 356 9.20 2.60 -19.59
N PRO A 357 9.47 3.91 -19.54
CA PRO A 357 9.65 4.70 -20.74
C PRO A 357 10.76 4.09 -21.58
N SER A 358 10.47 3.80 -22.85
CA SER A 358 11.49 3.37 -23.80
C SER A 358 12.58 4.43 -23.85
N ARG A 359 13.85 4.06 -23.67
CA ARG A 359 14.99 5.01 -23.74
C ARG A 359 14.85 5.89 -24.99
N GLY A 360 14.67 7.20 -24.81
CA GLY A 360 14.50 8.18 -25.89
C GLY A 360 13.08 8.69 -26.13
N ARG A 361 12.03 8.20 -25.44
CA ARG A 361 10.70 8.84 -25.48
C ARG A 361 10.68 10.09 -24.61
N SER A 362 10.31 11.22 -25.21
CA SER A 362 10.19 12.50 -24.52
C SER A 362 8.95 12.60 -23.60
N MET A 363 7.94 11.73 -23.79
CA MET A 363 6.67 11.78 -23.05
C MET A 363 6.07 10.37 -22.85
N THR A 364 5.37 10.17 -21.72
CA THR A 364 4.71 8.92 -21.32
C THR A 364 3.27 9.18 -20.91
N THR A 365 2.33 8.37 -21.39
CA THR A 365 0.90 8.52 -21.04
C THR A 365 0.53 7.60 -19.89
N VAL A 366 -0.14 8.15 -18.87
CA VAL A 366 -0.77 7.39 -17.78
C VAL A 366 -2.28 7.53 -17.84
N LYS A 367 -3.01 6.50 -17.42
CA LYS A 367 -4.47 6.45 -17.42
C LYS A 367 -5.00 6.23 -16.01
N ILE A 368 -5.75 7.20 -15.47
CA ILE A 368 -6.42 7.07 -14.17
C ILE A 368 -7.91 7.29 -14.36
N GLY A 369 -8.71 6.29 -13.99
CA GLY A 369 -10.14 6.26 -14.32
C GLY A 369 -10.36 6.36 -15.83
N GLY A 370 -11.20 7.31 -16.25
CA GLY A 370 -11.43 7.67 -17.66
C GLY A 370 -10.34 8.56 -18.28
N ALA A 371 -9.55 9.25 -17.45
CA ALA A 371 -8.62 10.28 -17.92
C ALA A 371 -7.29 9.69 -18.42
N ARG A 372 -6.75 10.29 -19.49
CA ARG A 372 -5.40 10.02 -20.01
C ARG A 372 -4.56 11.27 -19.88
N ILE A 373 -3.46 11.18 -19.15
CA ILE A 373 -2.55 12.31 -18.90
C ILE A 373 -1.18 12.01 -19.48
N LEU A 374 -0.65 12.99 -20.20
CA LEU A 374 0.68 12.93 -20.76
C LEU A 374 1.69 13.52 -19.77
N LEU A 375 2.71 12.74 -19.44
CA LEU A 375 3.82 13.11 -18.58
C LEU A 375 5.05 13.41 -19.42
N SER A 376 5.74 14.50 -19.09
CA SER A 376 7.07 14.81 -19.61
C SER A 376 8.13 13.90 -19.03
N SER A 377 9.30 13.82 -19.68
CA SER A 377 10.42 13.02 -19.19
C SER A 377 10.80 13.32 -17.74
N TRP A 378 10.80 14.59 -17.30
CA TRP A 378 11.13 14.99 -15.93
C TRP A 378 10.02 14.72 -14.92
N GLU A 379 8.75 14.81 -15.31
CA GLU A 379 7.63 14.31 -14.49
C GLU A 379 7.80 12.80 -14.29
N VAL A 380 8.12 12.05 -15.35
CA VAL A 380 8.33 10.60 -15.25
C VAL A 380 9.55 10.28 -14.38
N THR A 381 10.67 11.00 -14.55
CA THR A 381 11.86 10.85 -13.68
C THR A 381 11.53 11.15 -12.22
N ALA A 382 10.67 12.14 -11.94
CA ALA A 382 10.21 12.42 -10.58
C ALA A 382 9.42 11.26 -9.94
N PHE A 383 8.75 10.43 -10.74
CA PHE A 383 8.09 9.19 -10.27
C PHE A 383 9.02 7.97 -10.25
N VAL A 384 9.95 7.86 -11.20
CA VAL A 384 10.73 6.62 -11.44
C VAL A 384 12.12 6.64 -10.79
N SER A 385 12.74 7.80 -10.64
CA SER A 385 14.16 7.89 -10.26
C SER A 385 14.43 8.68 -8.99
N GLU A 386 13.44 9.30 -8.34
CA GLU A 386 13.47 10.03 -7.05
C GLU A 386 14.62 11.02 -6.78
N ASP A 387 15.54 11.22 -7.72
CA ASP A 387 16.67 12.13 -7.62
C ASP A 387 16.26 13.52 -8.13
N GLY A 388 15.95 14.43 -7.19
CA GLY A 388 15.83 15.85 -7.48
C GLY A 388 15.18 16.66 -6.34
N PRO A 389 15.66 17.88 -6.03
CA PRO A 389 15.08 18.73 -4.99
C PRO A 389 13.62 19.13 -5.27
N SER A 390 13.16 19.00 -6.52
CA SER A 390 11.80 19.31 -6.96
C SER A 390 10.94 18.06 -7.23
N ALA A 391 11.44 16.84 -7.02
CA ALA A 391 10.75 15.60 -7.43
C ALA A 391 9.40 15.41 -6.71
N GLU A 392 9.32 15.73 -5.42
CA GLU A 392 8.05 15.68 -4.68
C GLU A 392 7.04 16.70 -5.19
N ASP A 393 7.48 17.94 -5.39
CA ASP A 393 6.65 19.02 -5.92
C ASP A 393 6.09 18.67 -7.30
N LEU A 394 6.91 18.04 -8.14
CA LEU A 394 6.52 17.54 -9.46
C LEU A 394 5.48 16.42 -9.37
N ARG A 395 5.64 15.44 -8.47
CA ARG A 395 4.66 14.38 -8.27
C ARG A 395 3.31 14.95 -7.84
N ARG A 396 3.31 15.87 -6.87
CA ARG A 396 2.09 16.52 -6.38
C ARG A 396 1.37 17.30 -7.48
N ALA A 397 2.11 18.03 -8.31
CA ALA A 397 1.55 18.75 -9.45
C ALA A 397 0.87 17.82 -10.46
N VAL A 398 1.49 16.67 -10.75
CA VAL A 398 0.93 15.66 -11.66
C VAL A 398 -0.31 15.02 -11.05
N VAL A 399 -0.29 14.65 -9.77
CA VAL A 399 -1.44 14.03 -9.07
C VAL A 399 -2.63 14.98 -9.06
N ALA A 400 -2.43 16.26 -8.72
CA ALA A 400 -3.49 17.26 -8.76
C ALA A 400 -4.10 17.39 -10.18
N ARG A 401 -3.27 17.37 -11.23
CA ARG A 401 -3.73 17.41 -12.62
C ARG A 401 -4.55 16.19 -12.99
N VAL A 402 -4.10 15.01 -12.56
CA VAL A 402 -4.79 13.74 -12.83
C VAL A 402 -6.13 13.67 -12.11
N LEU A 403 -6.20 14.12 -10.85
CA LEU A 403 -7.46 14.17 -10.09
C LEU A 403 -8.51 15.04 -10.78
N VAL A 404 -8.14 16.25 -11.21
CA VAL A 404 -9.06 17.14 -11.93
C VAL A 404 -9.51 16.51 -13.24
N ALA A 405 -8.59 15.98 -14.03
CA ALA A 405 -8.94 15.35 -15.31
C ALA A 405 -9.83 14.11 -15.14
N ALA A 406 -9.56 13.25 -14.15
CA ALA A 406 -10.38 12.09 -13.85
C ALA A 406 -11.78 12.49 -13.38
N ALA A 407 -11.89 13.54 -12.56
CA ALA A 407 -13.16 14.09 -12.12
C ALA A 407 -13.94 14.75 -13.27
N MET A 408 -13.26 15.42 -14.22
CA MET A 408 -13.90 15.97 -15.43
C MET A 408 -14.50 14.87 -16.30
N GLU A 409 -13.76 13.78 -16.56
CA GLU A 409 -14.29 12.65 -17.33
C GLU A 409 -15.47 11.97 -16.60
N SER A 410 -15.36 11.79 -15.28
CA SER A 410 -16.46 11.27 -14.47
C SER A 410 -17.69 12.18 -14.51
N ALA A 411 -17.51 13.50 -14.45
CA ALA A 411 -18.61 14.47 -14.53
C ALA A 411 -19.28 14.45 -15.92
N LYS A 412 -18.51 14.34 -17.00
CA LYS A 412 -19.03 14.17 -18.37
C LYS A 412 -19.83 12.88 -18.55
N GLU A 413 -19.37 11.78 -17.93
CA GLU A 413 -20.03 10.47 -18.03
C GLU A 413 -21.29 10.36 -17.16
N THR A 414 -21.27 10.96 -15.96
CA THR A 414 -22.32 10.76 -14.95
C THR A 414 -23.26 11.95 -14.78
N GLY A 415 -22.89 13.13 -15.29
CA GLY A 415 -23.59 14.39 -15.04
C GLY A 415 -23.47 14.91 -13.61
N ASN A 416 -22.62 14.30 -12.76
CA ASN A 416 -22.43 14.69 -11.37
C ASN A 416 -21.09 15.42 -11.17
N ALA A 417 -21.15 16.72 -10.87
CA ALA A 417 -19.97 17.58 -10.67
C ALA A 417 -19.41 17.58 -9.23
N THR A 418 -20.03 16.86 -8.28
CA THR A 418 -19.65 16.93 -6.86
C THR A 418 -18.19 16.49 -6.61
N SER A 419 -17.69 15.51 -7.39
CA SER A 419 -16.30 15.08 -7.34
C SER A 419 -15.34 16.08 -8.01
N LEU A 420 -15.83 16.81 -9.03
CA LEU A 420 -15.09 17.83 -9.74
C LEU A 420 -14.81 19.04 -8.86
N ASP A 421 -15.81 19.55 -8.12
CA ASP A 421 -15.64 20.67 -7.20
C ASP A 421 -14.57 20.38 -6.13
N ARG A 422 -14.58 19.16 -5.58
CA ARG A 422 -13.58 18.72 -4.60
C ARG A 422 -12.17 18.67 -5.23
N ALA A 423 -12.04 18.08 -6.42
CA ALA A 423 -10.77 17.99 -7.12
C ALA A 423 -10.21 19.38 -7.49
N MET A 424 -11.08 20.31 -7.93
CA MET A 424 -10.70 21.68 -8.24
C MET A 424 -10.20 22.43 -7.01
N ASN A 425 -10.88 22.30 -5.86
CA ASN A 425 -10.43 22.93 -4.61
C ASN A 425 -9.04 22.43 -4.18
N MET A 426 -8.79 21.12 -4.29
CA MET A 426 -7.47 20.54 -4.01
C MET A 426 -6.40 21.04 -4.99
N ALA A 427 -6.72 21.08 -6.29
CA ALA A 427 -5.80 21.57 -7.30
C ALA A 427 -5.46 23.05 -7.14
N ARG A 428 -6.41 23.91 -6.73
CA ARG A 428 -6.13 25.32 -6.42
C ARG A 428 -5.15 25.48 -5.24
N MET A 429 -5.28 24.67 -4.18
CA MET A 429 -4.32 24.67 -3.08
C MET A 429 -2.92 24.27 -3.55
N GLU A 430 -2.81 23.25 -4.41
CA GLU A 430 -1.52 22.84 -4.97
C GLU A 430 -0.92 23.88 -5.91
N VAL A 431 -1.73 24.61 -6.71
CA VAL A 431 -1.23 25.72 -7.54
C VAL A 431 -0.57 26.79 -6.68
N THR A 432 -1.23 27.25 -5.61
CA THR A 432 -0.66 28.26 -4.70
C THR A 432 0.68 27.79 -4.15
N ARG A 433 0.72 26.56 -3.64
CA ARG A 433 1.94 25.94 -3.10
C ARG A 433 3.05 25.85 -4.15
N LEU A 434 2.73 25.38 -5.36
CA LEU A 434 3.72 25.24 -6.44
C LEU A 434 4.27 26.59 -6.89
N GLN A 435 3.45 27.64 -6.89
CA GLN A 435 3.88 28.99 -7.24
C GLN A 435 4.94 29.51 -6.25
N GLU A 436 4.75 29.28 -4.95
CA GLU A 436 5.74 29.57 -3.91
C GLU A 436 7.04 28.78 -4.15
N ARG A 437 6.93 27.49 -4.49
CA ARG A 437 8.10 26.62 -4.75
C ARG A 437 8.87 27.04 -6.00
N VAL A 438 8.18 27.51 -7.04
CA VAL A 438 8.81 28.11 -8.23
C VAL A 438 9.62 29.34 -7.85
N ASP A 439 9.10 30.21 -6.99
CA ASP A 439 9.80 31.42 -6.58
C ASP A 439 11.00 31.12 -5.66
N VAL A 440 10.88 30.13 -4.77
CA VAL A 440 12.02 29.59 -4.00
C VAL A 440 13.11 29.04 -4.93
N ALA A 441 12.74 28.28 -5.96
CA ALA A 441 13.72 27.74 -6.93
C ALA A 441 14.43 28.86 -7.72
N LYS A 442 13.71 29.92 -8.12
CA LYS A 442 14.31 31.11 -8.76
C LYS A 442 15.29 31.82 -7.81
N GLN A 443 14.92 31.99 -6.55
CA GLN A 443 15.78 32.63 -5.54
C GLN A 443 17.04 31.80 -5.26
N ALA A 444 16.91 30.48 -5.24
CA ALA A 444 18.03 29.55 -5.11
C ALA A 444 18.90 29.43 -6.39
N LYS A 445 18.52 30.12 -7.48
CA LYS A 445 19.14 30.00 -8.82
C LYS A 445 19.12 28.56 -9.36
N ASP A 446 18.19 27.75 -8.91
CA ASP A 446 17.93 26.42 -9.47
C ASP A 446 17.04 26.57 -10.71
N THR A 447 17.69 26.86 -11.85
CA THR A 447 17.01 27.13 -13.11
C THR A 447 16.21 25.94 -13.63
N GLU A 448 16.68 24.72 -13.36
CA GLU A 448 16.01 23.50 -13.80
C GLU A 448 14.72 23.26 -13.00
N ALA A 449 14.78 23.32 -11.66
CA ALA A 449 13.60 23.21 -10.82
C ALA A 449 12.58 24.32 -11.11
N ALA A 450 13.03 25.57 -11.28
CA ALA A 450 12.15 26.69 -11.59
C ALA A 450 11.38 26.50 -12.91
N VAL A 451 12.04 25.97 -13.95
CA VAL A 451 11.42 25.70 -15.25
C VAL A 451 10.46 24.51 -15.17
N ASN A 452 10.90 23.39 -14.58
CA ASN A 452 10.09 22.17 -14.49
C ASN A 452 8.82 22.41 -13.66
N LEU A 453 8.96 22.99 -12.47
CA LEU A 453 7.82 23.35 -11.63
C LEU A 453 6.91 24.40 -12.30
N GLY A 454 7.50 25.38 -12.99
CA GLY A 454 6.73 26.39 -13.72
C GLY A 454 5.88 25.79 -14.84
N ILE A 455 6.41 24.81 -15.59
CA ILE A 455 5.68 24.12 -16.65
C ILE A 455 4.58 23.22 -16.06
N SER A 456 4.84 22.46 -15.00
CA SER A 456 3.81 21.63 -14.36
C SER A 456 2.68 22.48 -13.77
N THR A 457 3.01 23.63 -13.16
CA THR A 457 2.02 24.57 -12.63
C THR A 457 1.13 25.13 -13.74
N LYS A 458 1.72 25.53 -14.89
CA LYS A 458 0.94 25.97 -16.06
C LYS A 458 0.02 24.89 -16.62
N ARG A 459 0.49 23.64 -16.67
CA ARG A 459 -0.33 22.50 -17.12
C ARG A 459 -1.51 22.25 -16.17
N LEU A 460 -1.29 22.35 -14.85
CA LEU A 460 -2.36 22.22 -13.86
C LEU A 460 -3.38 23.36 -13.98
N LEU A 461 -2.92 24.60 -14.13
CA LEU A 461 -3.78 25.76 -14.40
C LEU A 461 -4.63 25.57 -15.66
N SER A 462 -4.03 25.11 -16.76
CA SER A 462 -4.77 24.82 -17.98
C SER A 462 -5.87 23.77 -17.77
N THR A 463 -5.61 22.74 -16.96
CA THR A 463 -6.62 21.72 -16.62
C THR A 463 -7.72 22.29 -15.73
N LEU A 464 -7.40 23.22 -14.82
CA LEU A 464 -8.39 23.96 -14.04
C LEU A 464 -9.27 24.85 -14.92
N ASP A 465 -8.68 25.58 -15.87
CA ASP A 465 -9.42 26.43 -16.82
C ASP A 465 -10.36 25.61 -17.73
N GLU A 466 -10.02 24.37 -18.03
CA GLU A 466 -10.90 23.43 -18.75
C GLU A 466 -12.01 22.88 -17.85
N ALA A 467 -11.70 22.59 -16.58
CA ALA A 467 -12.67 22.14 -15.59
C ALA A 467 -13.73 23.21 -15.28
N GLU A 468 -13.34 24.50 -15.21
CA GLU A 468 -14.26 25.62 -14.99
C GLU A 468 -15.30 25.82 -16.11
N LYS A 469 -15.10 25.20 -17.28
CA LYS A 469 -16.02 25.28 -18.43
C LYS A 469 -17.08 24.18 -18.45
N LEU A 470 -16.96 23.18 -17.58
CA LEU A 470 -17.92 22.10 -17.36
C LEU A 470 -18.86 22.46 -16.22
#